data_AF-A0A0E4BT49-F1
#
_entry.id   AF-A0A0E4BT49-F1
#
_cell.length_a   1.000
_cell.length_b   1.000
_cell.length_c   1.000
_cell.angle_alpha   90.00
_cell.angle_beta   90.00
_cell.angle_gamma   90.00
#
_symmetry.space_group_name_H-M   'P 1'
#
loop_
_entity.id
_entity.type
_entity.pdbx_description
1 polymer ?
#
loop_
_entity_poly.entity_id
_entity_poly.type
_entity_poly.pdbx_seq_one_letter_code
_entity_poly.pdbx_strand_id
1 'polypeptide(L)'
;MTEVPGSDWLAGQEDATAKQQAPALKGLSRWQRRVGVVTHVFTHFPLELVVYTAKAEARTRAPAGMRWVPIATLAGEALPNVMRKVIAHGLRLPPAPSS
;
A
#
# COMPACT_ATOMS: atom_id res chain seq x y z
N MET A 1 11.37 1.09 -10.48
CA MET A 1 9.94 0.78 -10.26
C MET A 1 9.55 1.40 -8.92
N THR A 2 8.38 2.03 -8.83
CA THR A 2 7.86 2.61 -7.57
C THR A 2 6.94 1.58 -6.89
N GLU A 3 6.86 1.61 -5.56
CA GLU A 3 5.94 0.80 -4.76
C GLU A 3 5.41 1.57 -3.56
N VAL A 4 4.35 1.05 -2.93
CA VAL A 4 3.91 1.52 -1.61
C VAL A 4 4.72 0.80 -0.52
N PRO A 5 4.84 1.36 0.70
CA PRO A 5 5.43 0.64 1.81
C PRO A 5 4.70 -0.70 2.03
N GLY A 6 5.47 -1.79 2.05
CA GLY A 6 4.98 -3.15 2.26
C GLY A 6 5.65 -3.85 3.44
N SER A 7 5.25 -5.09 3.67
CA SER A 7 5.92 -6.01 4.58
C SER A 7 6.69 -7.07 3.80
N ASP A 8 7.47 -7.88 4.50
CA ASP A 8 8.05 -9.10 3.95
C ASP A 8 6.98 -10.04 3.40
N TRP A 9 7.29 -10.69 2.26
CA TRP A 9 6.35 -11.56 1.55
C TRP A 9 6.50 -13.00 2.03
N LEU A 10 5.96 -13.26 3.23
CA LEU A 10 6.05 -14.56 3.89
C LEU A 10 4.70 -15.29 3.85
N ALA A 11 4.71 -16.55 3.43
CA ALA A 11 3.52 -17.39 3.46
C ALA A 11 3.03 -17.57 4.90
N GLY A 12 1.72 -17.40 5.12
CA GLY A 12 1.10 -17.55 6.44
C GLY A 12 1.46 -16.45 7.45
N GLN A 13 2.04 -15.32 7.00
CA GLN A 13 2.31 -14.20 7.90
C GLN A 13 1.00 -13.63 8.45
N GLU A 14 0.95 -13.46 9.77
CA GLU A 14 -0.21 -12.84 10.43
C GLU A 14 -0.25 -11.33 10.19
N ASP A 15 -1.46 -10.80 9.95
CA ASP A 15 -1.75 -9.38 9.76
C ASP A 15 -1.12 -8.49 10.85
N ALA A 16 -1.18 -8.93 12.11
CA ALA A 16 -0.66 -8.18 13.25
C ALA A 16 0.87 -8.04 13.21
N THR A 17 1.56 -9.06 12.70
CA THR A 17 3.02 -9.08 12.55
C THR A 17 3.44 -8.25 11.34
N ALA A 18 2.76 -8.40 10.20
CA ALA A 18 2.99 -7.59 9.00
C ALA A 18 2.83 -6.09 9.29
N LYS A 19 1.80 -5.71 10.06
CA LYS A 19 1.53 -4.32 10.44
C LYS A 19 2.67 -3.68 11.24
N GLN A 20 3.46 -4.43 11.99
CA GLN A 20 4.58 -3.89 12.77
C GLN A 20 5.73 -3.39 11.88
N GLN A 21 5.78 -3.83 10.62
CA GLN A 21 6.76 -3.37 9.63
C GLN A 21 6.35 -2.05 8.97
N ALA A 22 5.12 -1.57 9.21
CA ALA A 22 4.65 -0.32 8.65
C ALA A 22 5.49 0.87 9.16
N PRO A 23 5.75 1.89 8.33
CA PRO A 23 6.54 3.04 8.74
C PRO A 23 6.04 3.71 10.03
N ALA A 24 6.93 3.88 11.00
CA ALA A 24 6.67 4.62 12.23
C ALA A 24 7.16 6.08 12.07
N LEU A 25 6.22 7.00 11.91
CA LEU A 25 6.49 8.43 11.75
C LEU A 25 5.80 9.23 12.85
N LYS A 26 6.48 10.26 13.37
CA LYS A 26 5.85 11.27 14.21
C LYS A 26 4.84 12.06 13.38
N GLY A 27 3.63 12.26 13.89
CA GLY A 27 2.53 12.93 13.17
C GLY A 27 1.72 12.00 12.25
N LEU A 28 1.95 10.69 12.33
CA LEU A 28 1.12 9.69 11.65
C LEU A 28 -0.03 9.24 12.55
N SER A 29 -1.24 9.19 11.99
CA SER A 29 -2.39 8.58 12.67
C SER A 29 -2.17 7.09 12.88
N ARG A 30 -2.97 6.48 13.76
CA ARG A 30 -3.00 5.02 13.87
C ARG A 30 -3.31 4.39 12.51
N TRP A 31 -2.55 3.34 12.18
CA TRP A 31 -2.79 2.52 10.99
C TRP A 31 -4.13 1.81 11.08
N GLN A 32 -4.96 2.03 10.07
CA GLN A 32 -6.31 1.45 9.94
C GLN A 32 -6.32 0.40 8.83
N ARG A 33 -6.80 -0.80 9.18
CA ARG A 33 -7.05 -1.87 8.21
C ARG A 33 -8.19 -1.44 7.29
N ARG A 34 -8.02 -1.61 5.97
CA ARG A 34 -9.14 -1.51 5.02
C ARG A 34 -9.92 -2.82 5.01
N VAL A 35 -11.24 -2.71 4.81
CA VAL A 35 -12.11 -3.88 4.74
C VAL A 35 -11.93 -4.53 3.37
N GLY A 36 -11.72 -5.85 3.37
CA GLY A 36 -11.44 -6.64 2.17
C GLY A 36 -9.94 -6.80 1.90
N VAL A 37 -9.63 -7.44 0.78
CA VAL A 37 -8.26 -7.71 0.32
C VAL A 37 -8.09 -7.30 -1.14
N VAL A 38 -6.84 -7.09 -1.54
CA VAL A 38 -6.46 -6.92 -2.94
C VAL A 38 -5.93 -8.24 -3.47
N THR A 39 -6.59 -8.80 -4.48
CA THR A 39 -6.16 -10.04 -5.14
C THR A 39 -5.42 -9.76 -6.44
N HIS A 40 -4.30 -10.43 -6.64
CA HIS A 40 -3.52 -10.41 -7.87
C HIS A 40 -2.96 -11.79 -8.18
N VAL A 41 -3.08 -12.24 -9.43
CA VAL A 41 -2.54 -13.54 -9.84
C VAL A 41 -1.22 -13.31 -10.55
N PHE A 42 -0.15 -13.83 -9.95
CA PHE A 42 1.11 -14.03 -10.65
C PHE A 42 1.08 -15.38 -11.37
N THR A 43 1.97 -15.58 -12.34
CA THR A 43 2.02 -16.81 -13.17
C THR A 43 2.04 -18.09 -12.33
N HIS A 44 2.67 -18.07 -11.15
CA HIS A 44 2.88 -19.25 -10.33
C HIS A 44 2.01 -19.31 -9.06
N PHE A 45 1.43 -18.19 -8.62
CA PHE A 45 0.63 -18.17 -7.39
C PHE A 45 -0.34 -16.98 -7.36
N PRO A 46 -1.52 -17.14 -6.74
CA PRO A 46 -2.36 -16.02 -6.37
C PRO A 46 -1.80 -15.33 -5.11
N LEU A 47 -1.91 -14.02 -5.07
CA LEU A 47 -1.58 -13.19 -3.92
C LEU A 47 -2.83 -12.46 -3.43
N GLU A 48 -3.04 -12.48 -2.13
CA GLU A 48 -4.00 -11.62 -1.43
C GLU A 48 -3.25 -10.68 -0.49
N LEU A 49 -3.58 -9.39 -0.56
CA LEU A 49 -2.95 -8.35 0.26
C LEU A 49 -4.00 -7.65 1.13
N VAL A 50 -3.73 -7.61 2.43
CA VAL A 50 -4.43 -6.72 3.36
C VAL A 50 -3.79 -5.34 3.30
N VAL A 51 -4.60 -4.30 3.10
CA VAL A 51 -4.11 -2.93 2.97
C VAL A 51 -4.38 -2.15 4.25
N TYR A 52 -3.34 -1.52 4.78
CA TYR A 52 -3.46 -0.56 5.88
C TYR A 52 -3.24 0.86 5.35
N THR A 53 -3.98 1.80 5.91
CA THR A 53 -3.82 3.23 5.60
C THR A 53 -3.66 4.05 6.88
N ALA A 54 -2.89 5.13 6.80
CA ALA A 54 -2.79 6.13 7.84
C ALA A 54 -2.74 7.52 7.20
N LYS A 55 -3.06 8.55 7.99
CA LYS A 55 -2.94 9.96 7.58
C LYS A 55 -1.70 10.54 8.25
N ALA A 56 -0.90 11.27 7.48
CA ALA A 56 0.21 12.05 8.00
C ALA A 56 -0.20 13.53 8.11
N GLU A 57 0.30 14.24 9.11
CA GLU A 57 0.20 15.70 9.17
C GLU A 57 0.91 16.34 7.96
N ALA A 58 0.43 17.50 7.50
CA ALA A 58 0.85 18.11 6.23
C ALA A 58 2.36 18.38 6.09
N ARG A 59 3.08 18.57 7.20
CA ARG A 59 4.54 18.84 7.22
C ARG A 59 5.39 17.64 7.63
N THR A 60 4.79 16.45 7.68
CA THR A 60 5.51 15.22 8.00
C THR A 60 6.55 14.93 6.92
N ARG A 61 7.82 14.76 7.29
CA ARG A 61 8.86 14.35 6.34
C ARG A 61 8.65 12.88 5.95
N ALA A 62 8.90 12.56 4.69
CA ALA A 62 8.86 11.16 4.24
C ALA A 62 9.96 10.35 4.94
N PRO A 63 9.74 9.05 5.23
CA PRO A 63 10.78 8.15 5.71
C PRO A 63 11.97 8.08 4.75
N ALA A 64 13.12 7.59 5.25
CA ALA A 64 14.27 7.31 4.41
C ALA A 64 13.91 6.35 3.27
N GLY A 65 14.40 6.61 2.06
CA GLY A 65 14.10 5.82 0.86
C GLY A 65 12.69 6.03 0.28
N MET A 66 11.88 6.91 0.88
CA MET A 66 10.49 7.16 0.46
C MET A 66 10.28 8.62 0.08
N ARG A 67 9.17 8.89 -0.62
CA ARG A 67 8.74 10.25 -0.96
C ARG A 67 7.22 10.37 -0.88
N TRP A 68 6.75 11.57 -0.59
CA TRP A 68 5.34 11.91 -0.77
C TRP A 68 5.06 12.20 -2.25
N VAL A 69 3.96 11.66 -2.76
CA VAL A 69 3.50 11.86 -4.13
C VAL A 69 2.06 12.38 -4.07
N PRO A 70 1.72 13.46 -4.79
CA PRO A 70 0.33 13.90 -4.91
C PRO A 70 -0.56 12.80 -5.48
N ILE A 71 -1.75 12.62 -4.91
CA ILE A 71 -2.70 11.59 -5.39
C ILE A 71 -3.01 11.77 -6.88
N ALA A 72 -3.17 13.03 -7.32
CA ALA A 72 -3.45 13.37 -8.71
C ALA A 72 -2.36 12.94 -9.70
N THR A 73 -1.11 12.74 -9.25
CA THR A 73 0.01 12.36 -10.14
C THR A 73 0.31 10.86 -10.14
N LEU A 74 -0.40 10.06 -9.33
CA LEU A 74 -0.15 8.62 -9.20
C LEU A 74 -0.30 7.85 -10.52
N ALA A 75 -1.09 8.33 -11.47
CA ALA A 75 -1.22 7.70 -12.78
C ALA A 75 0.12 7.63 -13.54
N GLY A 76 0.93 8.69 -13.45
CA GLY A 76 2.23 8.81 -14.12
C GLY A 76 3.38 8.12 -13.39
N GLU A 77 3.14 7.59 -12.20
CA GLU A 77 4.15 6.83 -11.45
C GLU A 77 4.41 5.46 -12.09
N ALA A 78 5.66 5.02 -12.05
CA ALA A 78 6.10 3.73 -12.57
C ALA A 78 5.73 2.58 -11.60
N LEU A 79 4.43 2.43 -11.33
CA LEU A 79 3.84 1.43 -10.44
C LEU A 79 3.44 0.17 -11.23
N PRO A 80 3.77 -1.04 -10.74
CA PRO A 80 3.26 -2.28 -11.30
C PRO A 80 1.75 -2.44 -11.00
N ASN A 81 1.07 -3.31 -11.76
CA ASN A 81 -0.39 -3.48 -11.69
C ASN A 81 -0.89 -3.83 -10.29
N VAL A 82 -0.19 -4.71 -9.56
CA VAL A 82 -0.56 -5.05 -8.17
C VAL A 82 -0.57 -3.81 -7.27
N MET A 83 0.42 -2.92 -7.39
CA MET A 83 0.51 -1.72 -6.56
C MET A 83 -0.55 -0.68 -6.94
N ARG A 84 -0.95 -0.60 -8.22
CA ARG A 84 -2.09 0.23 -8.64
C ARG A 84 -3.40 -0.24 -8.00
N LYS A 85 -3.62 -1.56 -7.92
CA LYS A 85 -4.78 -2.12 -7.20
C LYS A 85 -4.74 -1.80 -5.71
N VAL A 86 -3.56 -1.90 -5.07
CA VAL A 86 -3.36 -1.53 -3.66
C VAL A 86 -3.73 -0.07 -3.39
N ILE A 87 -3.24 0.85 -4.23
CA ILE A 87 -3.55 2.28 -4.11
C ILE A 87 -5.05 2.54 -4.31
N ALA A 88 -5.66 1.97 -5.34
CA ALA A 88 -7.09 2.13 -5.61
C ALA A 88 -7.93 1.68 -4.39
N HIS A 89 -7.62 0.51 -3.84
CA HIS A 89 -8.26 -0.02 -2.64
C HIS A 89 -8.04 0.89 -1.42
N GLY A 90 -6.81 1.35 -1.18
CA GLY A 90 -6.46 2.22 -0.06
C GLY A 90 -7.17 3.58 -0.10
N LEU A 91 -7.33 4.15 -1.31
CA LEU A 91 -8.00 5.43 -1.57
C LEU A 91 -9.51 5.31 -1.75
N ARG A 92 -10.08 4.08 -1.73
CA ARG A 92 -11.49 3.81 -2.05
C ARG A 92 -11.88 4.32 -3.44
N LEU A 93 -10.96 4.27 -4.40
CA LEU A 93 -11.26 4.51 -5.80
C LEU A 93 -11.95 3.27 -6.38
N PRO A 94 -12.82 3.42 -7.40
CA PRO A 94 -13.31 2.27 -8.15
C PRO A 94 -12.13 1.42 -8.66
N PRO A 95 -12.27 0.09 -8.70
CA PRO A 95 -11.17 -0.80 -9.08
C PRO A 95 -10.65 -0.43 -10.47
N ALA A 96 -9.32 -0.35 -10.61
CA ALA A 96 -8.70 -0.14 -11.91
C ALA A 96 -9.10 -1.28 -12.87
N PRO A 97 -9.36 -0.99 -14.15
CA PRO A 97 -9.67 -2.02 -15.13
C PRO A 97 -8.52 -3.02 -15.20
N SER A 98 -8.86 -4.31 -15.15
CA SER A 98 -7.92 -5.39 -15.44
C SER A 98 -7.50 -5.24 -16.91
N SER A 99 -6.21 -4.97 -17.17
CA SER A 99 -5.62 -5.13 -18.51
C SER A 99 -5.55 -6.60 -18.89
#